data_AF-A0A382V5B5-F1
#
_entry.id   AF-A0A382V5B5-F1
#
_cell.length_a   1.000
_cell.length_b   1.000
_cell.length_c   1.000
_cell.angle_alpha   90.00
_cell.angle_beta   90.00
_cell.angle_gamma   90.00
#
_symmetry.space_group_name_H-M   'P 1'
#
loop_
_entity.id
_entity.type
_entity.pdbx_description
1 polymer ?
#
loop_
_entity_poly.entity_id
_entity_poly.type
_entity_poly.pdbx_seq_one_letter_code
_entity_poly.pdbx_strand_id
1 'polypeptide(L)'
;PASAGDWVAAFDEDDNIAGADELIMEAGSAYINVTIYGDDNLTPDVDEGINAGEDFVLRLWDSSADMIYEYSESFDCWYNNNGAPMDGCGDYNTEYDFGEEVPPPGEPDFSVTMNVAGGDLEYDLVWGMSPDATDGFDPFIDDYAPPPPPPPSFDAALGWMGERYYTQIIASNISEITMDVLLQYPEDNVITITWDNNGWGEYFESILLEDAFGGLLVSVDMLAVNSLELNDPAINILIINFIASGELEPPWEELVTPTPSSGVFQGQALVNGVPASPGDWVAAFDE
;
A
#
# COMPACT_ATOMS: atom_id res chain seq x y z
N PRO A 1 -11.54 16.18 3.39
CA PRO A 1 -12.00 17.23 2.45
C PRO A 1 -10.83 17.58 1.56
N ALA A 2 -11.05 17.82 0.27
CA ALA A 2 -9.95 18.14 -0.63
C ALA A 2 -9.14 19.35 -0.12
N SER A 3 -7.82 19.26 -0.16
CA SER A 3 -6.87 20.21 0.41
C SER A 3 -5.66 20.44 -0.49
N ALA A 4 -4.83 21.45 -0.17
CA ALA A 4 -3.59 21.68 -0.90
C ALA A 4 -2.61 20.51 -0.69
N GLY A 5 -1.98 20.03 -1.75
CA GLY A 5 -1.19 18.80 -1.74
C GLY A 5 -1.93 17.56 -2.24
N ASP A 6 -3.26 17.61 -2.41
CA ASP A 6 -4.04 16.52 -2.97
C ASP A 6 -3.89 16.43 -4.49
N TRP A 7 -3.91 15.23 -5.04
CA TRP A 7 -3.74 14.98 -6.47
C TRP A 7 -4.99 14.35 -7.08
N VAL A 8 -5.17 14.56 -8.38
CA VAL A 8 -6.16 13.86 -9.19
C VAL A 8 -5.46 13.19 -10.37
N ALA A 9 -5.84 11.96 -10.67
CA ALA A 9 -5.33 11.22 -11.81
C ALA A 9 -6.45 10.57 -12.63
N ALA A 10 -6.16 10.35 -13.91
CA ALA A 10 -7.02 9.63 -14.84
C ALA A 10 -6.39 8.27 -15.18
N PHE A 11 -7.18 7.21 -15.03
CA PHE A 11 -6.82 5.83 -15.32
C PHE A 11 -7.66 5.31 -16.48
N ASP A 12 -7.05 4.59 -17.41
CA ASP A 12 -7.77 3.89 -18.49
C ASP A 12 -8.47 2.60 -18.00
N GLU A 13 -9.01 1.81 -18.93
CA GLU A 13 -9.71 0.56 -18.62
C GLU A 13 -8.81 -0.59 -18.15
N ASP A 14 -7.49 -0.47 -18.34
CA ASP A 14 -6.47 -1.44 -17.96
C ASP A 14 -5.64 -0.97 -16.74
N ASP A 15 -6.10 0.07 -16.04
CA ASP A 15 -5.47 0.70 -14.86
C ASP A 15 -4.11 1.39 -15.15
N ASN A 16 -3.80 1.74 -16.41
CA ASN A 16 -2.64 2.60 -16.69
C ASN A 16 -2.98 4.07 -16.47
N ILE A 17 -1.99 4.83 -16.01
CA ILE A 17 -2.16 6.25 -15.72
C ILE A 17 -1.94 7.09 -16.97
N ALA A 18 -2.98 7.82 -17.37
CA ALA A 18 -2.95 8.67 -18.55
C ALA A 18 -2.78 10.16 -18.23
N GLY A 19 -2.91 10.56 -16.96
CA GLY A 19 -2.79 11.95 -16.53
C GLY A 19 -2.82 12.08 -15.01
N ALA A 20 -2.07 13.03 -14.46
CA ALA A 20 -2.01 13.31 -13.04
C ALA A 20 -1.59 14.75 -12.79
N ASP A 21 -2.33 15.48 -11.95
CA ASP A 21 -2.04 16.86 -11.60
C ASP A 21 -2.50 17.14 -10.14
N GLU A 22 -1.82 18.05 -9.46
CA GLU A 22 -2.24 18.54 -8.13
C GLU A 22 -3.54 19.37 -8.25
N LEU A 23 -4.44 19.24 -7.27
CA LEU A 23 -5.66 20.05 -7.20
C LEU A 23 -5.33 21.53 -7.02
N ILE A 24 -6.07 22.39 -7.72
CA ILE A 24 -5.91 23.84 -7.62
C ILE A 24 -6.88 24.38 -6.57
N MET A 25 -6.35 24.88 -5.46
CA MET A 25 -7.16 25.45 -4.38
C MET A 25 -7.43 26.94 -4.64
N GLU A 26 -8.68 27.33 -4.87
CA GLU A 26 -9.04 28.73 -5.11
C GLU A 26 -10.41 29.07 -4.50
N ALA A 27 -10.50 30.20 -3.79
CA ALA A 27 -11.73 30.72 -3.18
C ALA A 27 -12.52 29.73 -2.29
N GLY A 28 -11.86 28.70 -1.75
CA GLY A 28 -12.49 27.66 -0.92
C GLY A 28 -13.06 26.48 -1.71
N SER A 29 -12.72 26.35 -3.00
CA SER A 29 -12.99 25.17 -3.83
C SER A 29 -11.67 24.50 -4.23
N ALA A 30 -11.69 23.18 -4.40
CA ALA A 30 -10.61 22.41 -5.01
C ALA A 30 -10.96 22.16 -6.48
N TYR A 31 -10.17 22.68 -7.40
CA TYR A 31 -10.40 22.57 -8.85
C TYR A 31 -9.55 21.45 -9.45
N ILE A 32 -10.19 20.61 -10.24
CA ILE A 32 -9.55 19.64 -11.13
C ILE A 32 -9.19 20.36 -12.42
N ASN A 33 -7.93 20.23 -12.84
CA ASN A 33 -7.47 20.65 -14.15
C ASN A 33 -6.37 19.69 -14.61
N VAL A 34 -6.77 18.46 -14.93
CA VAL A 34 -5.85 17.37 -15.26
C VAL A 34 -5.65 17.24 -16.76
N THR A 35 -4.40 17.13 -17.19
CA THR A 35 -4.07 16.82 -18.59
C THR A 35 -4.06 15.31 -18.78
N ILE A 36 -4.92 14.81 -19.67
CA ILE A 36 -5.02 13.40 -20.01
C ILE A 36 -4.38 13.20 -21.39
N TYR A 37 -3.28 12.44 -21.40
CA TYR A 37 -2.52 12.11 -22.59
C TYR A 37 -3.12 10.88 -23.28
N GLY A 38 -3.01 10.89 -24.60
CA GLY A 38 -3.38 9.76 -25.43
C GLY A 38 -2.17 8.91 -25.77
N ASP A 39 -2.42 7.66 -26.12
CA ASP A 39 -1.38 6.68 -26.40
C ASP A 39 -0.40 7.10 -27.50
N ASP A 40 0.88 6.73 -27.34
CA ASP A 40 1.92 7.03 -28.34
C ASP A 40 1.99 5.92 -29.40
N ASN A 41 1.54 6.25 -30.61
CA ASN A 41 1.61 5.37 -31.78
C ASN A 41 3.04 4.91 -32.16
N LEU A 42 4.10 5.47 -31.55
CA LEU A 42 5.49 5.05 -31.73
C LEU A 42 5.91 3.91 -30.79
N THR A 43 5.14 3.62 -29.74
CA THR A 43 5.37 2.59 -28.72
C THR A 43 4.18 1.62 -28.61
N PRO A 44 3.70 1.01 -29.73
CA PRO A 44 2.43 0.25 -29.76
C PRO A 44 2.40 -1.05 -28.93
N ASP A 45 3.50 -1.40 -28.26
CA ASP A 45 3.61 -2.56 -27.37
C ASP A 45 3.60 -2.13 -25.88
N VAL A 46 3.48 -0.83 -25.60
CA VAL A 46 3.40 -0.24 -24.26
C VAL A 46 2.16 0.64 -24.25
N ASP A 47 1.39 0.59 -23.17
CA ASP A 47 0.20 1.41 -23.00
C ASP A 47 0.56 2.61 -22.11
N GLU A 48 0.63 3.80 -22.70
CA GLU A 48 1.12 5.02 -22.05
C GLU A 48 0.08 6.14 -22.00
N GLY A 49 -1.18 5.87 -22.38
CA GLY A 49 -2.26 6.84 -22.35
C GLY A 49 -3.51 6.37 -23.08
N ILE A 50 -4.50 7.25 -23.21
CA ILE A 50 -5.84 6.86 -23.69
C ILE A 50 -5.92 6.74 -25.22
N ASN A 51 -6.56 5.69 -25.72
CA ASN A 51 -7.00 5.58 -27.11
C ASN A 51 -8.39 6.18 -27.35
N ALA A 52 -8.63 6.57 -28.61
CA ALA A 52 -9.93 7.15 -28.98
C ALA A 52 -11.07 6.13 -28.80
N GLY A 53 -11.98 6.43 -27.87
CA GLY A 53 -13.15 5.61 -27.57
C GLY A 53 -12.98 4.65 -26.39
N GLU A 54 -11.85 4.71 -25.69
CA GLU A 54 -11.69 4.10 -24.37
C GLU A 54 -12.32 4.98 -23.28
N ASP A 55 -12.68 4.31 -22.19
CA ASP A 55 -13.19 4.94 -20.99
C ASP A 55 -12.03 5.28 -20.05
N PHE A 56 -12.23 6.29 -19.19
CA PHE A 56 -11.34 6.53 -18.05
C PHE A 56 -12.10 6.78 -16.76
N VAL A 57 -11.46 6.46 -15.64
CA VAL A 57 -11.93 6.80 -14.30
C VAL A 57 -11.02 7.84 -13.67
N LEU A 58 -11.58 8.68 -12.79
CA LEU A 58 -10.80 9.61 -12.00
C LEU A 58 -10.55 9.03 -10.61
N ARG A 59 -9.33 9.17 -10.11
CA ARG A 59 -8.97 8.92 -8.72
C ARG A 59 -8.42 10.20 -8.09
N LEU A 60 -8.67 10.39 -6.81
CA LEU A 60 -8.18 11.52 -6.00
C LEU A 60 -7.36 10.99 -4.84
N TRP A 61 -6.13 11.46 -4.67
CA TRP A 61 -5.31 11.18 -3.50
C TRP A 61 -5.41 12.33 -2.51
N ASP A 62 -5.94 12.05 -1.31
CA ASP A 62 -6.01 12.97 -0.17
C ASP A 62 -4.69 12.86 0.60
N SER A 63 -3.81 13.83 0.40
CA SER A 63 -2.47 13.88 1.00
C SER A 63 -2.49 14.01 2.53
N SER A 64 -3.59 14.52 3.08
CA SER A 64 -3.74 14.74 4.52
C SER A 64 -4.12 13.47 5.27
N ALA A 65 -4.82 12.57 4.58
CA ALA A 65 -5.27 11.29 5.10
C ALA A 65 -4.49 10.09 4.54
N ASP A 66 -3.67 10.33 3.51
CA ASP A 66 -2.96 9.33 2.73
C ASP A 66 -3.91 8.26 2.16
N MET A 67 -5.03 8.71 1.60
CA MET A 67 -6.09 7.83 1.07
C MET A 67 -6.39 8.16 -0.38
N ILE A 68 -6.71 7.14 -1.17
CA ILE A 68 -7.20 7.34 -2.54
C ILE A 68 -8.70 7.08 -2.59
N TYR A 69 -9.40 7.99 -3.25
CA TYR A 69 -10.82 7.88 -3.54
C TYR A 69 -11.02 7.75 -5.05
N GLU A 70 -11.75 6.73 -5.48
CA GLU A 70 -12.19 6.57 -6.85
C GLU A 70 -13.54 7.29 -7.06
N TYR A 71 -13.69 7.90 -8.24
CA TYR A 71 -14.97 8.45 -8.68
C TYR A 71 -15.83 7.32 -9.25
N SER A 72 -17.08 7.22 -8.78
CA SER A 72 -17.95 6.07 -9.03
C SER A 72 -18.43 5.88 -10.48
N GLU A 73 -18.09 6.80 -11.40
CA GLU A 73 -18.48 6.73 -12.81
C GLU A 73 -17.24 6.84 -13.71
N SER A 74 -17.26 6.14 -14.85
CA SER A 74 -16.27 6.30 -15.92
C SER A 74 -16.71 7.36 -16.94
N PHE A 75 -15.76 7.82 -17.74
CA PHE A 75 -15.93 8.81 -18.79
C PHE A 75 -15.49 8.24 -20.13
N ASP A 76 -16.39 8.20 -21.11
CA ASP A 76 -16.14 7.75 -22.49
C ASP A 76 -15.83 8.91 -23.46
N CYS A 77 -15.55 10.09 -22.89
CA CYS A 77 -15.59 11.36 -23.61
C CYS A 77 -14.22 11.92 -23.99
N TRP A 78 -13.13 11.18 -23.75
CA TRP A 78 -11.79 11.63 -24.08
C TRP A 78 -11.61 11.81 -25.59
N TYR A 79 -10.98 12.92 -25.96
CA TYR A 79 -10.52 13.13 -27.33
C TYR A 79 -9.33 14.07 -27.39
N ASN A 80 -8.44 13.82 -28.35
CA ASN A 80 -7.31 14.69 -28.60
C ASN A 80 -7.77 16.05 -29.17
N ASN A 81 -7.47 17.12 -28.43
CA ASN A 81 -7.63 18.50 -28.87
C ASN A 81 -6.34 19.33 -28.69
N ASN A 82 -5.20 18.65 -28.55
CA ASN A 82 -3.85 19.18 -28.29
C ASN A 82 -3.75 19.93 -26.95
N GLY A 83 -4.28 19.32 -25.88
CA GLY A 83 -4.15 19.83 -24.52
C GLY A 83 -5.05 21.05 -24.23
N ALA A 84 -6.13 21.23 -24.99
CA ALA A 84 -7.16 22.21 -24.67
C ALA A 84 -8.22 21.59 -23.74
N PRO A 85 -9.00 22.41 -23.01
CA PRO A 85 -10.19 21.91 -22.31
C PRO A 85 -11.12 21.16 -23.25
N MET A 86 -11.49 19.93 -22.89
CA MET A 86 -12.38 19.09 -23.70
C MET A 86 -13.82 19.60 -23.61
N ASP A 87 -14.43 19.90 -24.76
CA ASP A 87 -15.82 20.37 -24.83
C ASP A 87 -16.78 19.19 -24.64
N GLY A 88 -17.64 19.26 -23.63
CA GLY A 88 -18.55 18.18 -23.27
C GLY A 88 -17.92 17.03 -22.46
N CYS A 89 -16.68 17.18 -22.01
CA CYS A 89 -15.97 16.20 -21.18
C CYS A 89 -15.28 16.91 -20.00
N GLY A 90 -15.99 17.01 -18.88
CA GLY A 90 -15.62 17.89 -17.76
C GLY A 90 -16.15 19.32 -17.94
N ASP A 91 -16.44 19.99 -16.82
CA ASP A 91 -16.75 21.43 -16.78
C ASP A 91 -16.32 21.97 -15.41
N TYR A 92 -15.65 23.13 -15.39
CA TYR A 92 -15.14 23.74 -14.16
C TYR A 92 -16.22 24.11 -13.13
N ASN A 93 -17.51 24.13 -13.50
CA ASN A 93 -18.64 24.33 -12.58
C ASN A 93 -19.26 23.02 -12.10
N THR A 94 -18.82 21.86 -12.60
CA THR A 94 -19.31 20.55 -12.19
C THR A 94 -18.55 20.08 -10.95
N GLU A 95 -19.30 19.64 -9.97
CA GLU A 95 -18.80 19.04 -8.73
C GLU A 95 -18.73 17.52 -8.90
N TYR A 96 -17.56 16.94 -8.64
CA TYR A 96 -17.28 15.51 -8.65
C TYR A 96 -17.01 15.07 -7.21
N ASP A 97 -17.88 14.21 -6.69
CA ASP A 97 -17.81 13.72 -5.31
C ASP A 97 -17.14 12.35 -5.28
N PHE A 98 -15.93 12.30 -4.74
CA PHE A 98 -15.14 11.09 -4.56
C PHE A 98 -15.46 10.48 -3.20
N GLY A 99 -15.75 9.18 -3.15
CA GLY A 99 -16.20 8.54 -1.91
C GLY A 99 -16.05 7.03 -1.84
N GLU A 100 -15.54 6.38 -2.90
CA GLU A 100 -15.14 4.98 -2.83
C GLU A 100 -13.65 4.94 -2.49
N GLU A 101 -13.31 4.51 -1.28
CA GLU A 101 -11.92 4.29 -0.88
C GLU A 101 -11.35 3.14 -1.72
N VAL A 102 -10.31 3.43 -2.48
CA VAL A 102 -9.52 2.40 -3.18
C VAL A 102 -8.14 2.36 -2.53
N PRO A 103 -7.55 1.16 -2.37
CA PRO A 103 -6.19 1.06 -1.86
C PRO A 103 -5.25 1.92 -2.70
N PRO A 104 -4.38 2.75 -2.09
CA PRO A 104 -3.35 3.44 -2.84
C PRO A 104 -2.50 2.42 -3.61
N PRO A 105 -2.07 2.72 -4.85
CA PRO A 105 -1.04 1.92 -5.53
C PRO A 105 0.29 2.20 -4.82
N GLY A 106 0.51 1.58 -3.65
CA GLY A 106 1.67 1.87 -2.81
C GLY A 106 1.55 1.45 -1.34
N GLU A 107 0.37 1.07 -0.84
CA GLU A 107 0.28 0.49 0.50
C GLU A 107 0.85 -0.94 0.51
N PRO A 108 1.68 -1.31 1.51
CA PRO A 108 2.20 -2.66 1.62
C PRO A 108 1.07 -3.69 1.69
N ASP A 109 0.92 -4.49 0.64
CA ASP A 109 0.02 -5.64 0.59
C ASP A 109 0.84 -6.90 0.30
N PHE A 110 1.15 -7.65 1.36
CA PHE A 110 1.91 -8.87 1.24
C PHE A 110 1.60 -9.82 2.40
N SER A 111 1.79 -11.10 2.15
CA SER A 111 1.89 -12.10 3.20
C SER A 111 3.08 -13.00 2.90
N VAL A 112 3.89 -13.28 3.91
CA VAL A 112 5.03 -14.17 3.83
C VAL A 112 4.89 -15.29 4.83
N THR A 113 5.57 -16.41 4.57
CA THR A 113 5.49 -17.61 5.41
C THR A 113 6.86 -17.96 5.93
N MET A 114 6.92 -18.26 7.23
CA MET A 114 8.07 -18.84 7.90
C MET A 114 7.70 -20.19 8.50
N ASN A 115 8.47 -21.22 8.18
CA ASN A 115 8.31 -22.55 8.74
C ASN A 115 9.19 -22.71 9.99
N VAL A 116 8.60 -23.16 11.09
CA VAL A 116 9.27 -23.39 12.37
C VAL A 116 9.14 -24.88 12.72
N ALA A 117 10.26 -25.59 12.73
CA ALA A 117 10.36 -27.02 12.94
C ALA A 117 11.04 -27.35 14.28
N GLY A 118 10.54 -28.37 14.98
CA GLY A 118 11.11 -28.86 16.22
C GLY A 118 10.68 -30.30 16.51
N GLY A 119 11.67 -31.20 16.71
CA GLY A 119 11.41 -32.64 16.79
C GLY A 119 10.79 -33.18 15.50
N ASP A 120 9.57 -33.73 15.58
CA ASP A 120 8.81 -34.28 14.44
C ASP A 120 7.63 -33.36 14.02
N LEU A 121 7.56 -32.14 14.54
CA LEU A 121 6.47 -31.20 14.34
C LEU A 121 6.97 -29.91 13.66
N GLU A 122 6.12 -29.33 12.83
CA GLU A 122 6.40 -28.10 12.08
C GLU A 122 5.15 -27.21 12.10
N TYR A 123 5.35 -25.89 12.15
CA TYR A 123 4.31 -24.88 12.04
C TYR A 123 4.67 -23.90 10.92
N ASP A 124 3.72 -23.63 10.04
CA ASP A 124 3.80 -22.52 9.11
C ASP A 124 3.19 -21.30 9.79
N LEU A 125 4.01 -20.28 9.99
CA LEU A 125 3.60 -18.99 10.53
C LEU A 125 3.53 -18.00 9.37
N VAL A 126 2.34 -17.45 9.14
CA VAL A 126 2.08 -16.50 8.07
C VAL A 126 1.91 -15.11 8.67
N TRP A 127 2.60 -14.13 8.11
CA TRP A 127 2.43 -12.76 8.53
C TRP A 127 2.57 -11.78 7.39
N GLY A 128 2.09 -10.57 7.60
CA GLY A 128 2.31 -9.47 6.68
C GLY A 128 1.36 -8.32 6.94
N MET A 129 1.03 -7.63 5.86
CA MET A 129 0.22 -6.41 5.88
C MET A 129 -0.78 -6.46 4.74
N SER A 130 -1.94 -5.86 4.94
CA SER A 130 -2.91 -5.68 3.88
C SER A 130 -3.75 -4.44 4.14
N PRO A 131 -4.12 -3.67 3.09
CA PRO A 131 -5.03 -2.53 3.23
C PRO A 131 -6.43 -2.97 3.70
N ASP A 132 -6.78 -4.24 3.48
CA ASP A 132 -8.05 -4.84 3.91
C ASP A 132 -8.05 -5.35 5.37
N ALA A 133 -6.91 -5.25 6.07
CA ALA A 133 -6.74 -5.74 7.44
C ALA A 133 -6.71 -4.60 8.47
N THR A 134 -6.94 -4.96 9.73
CA THR A 134 -6.77 -4.08 10.89
C THR A 134 -5.58 -4.54 11.71
N ASP A 135 -5.10 -3.71 12.64
CA ASP A 135 -4.12 -4.17 13.65
C ASP A 135 -4.71 -5.20 14.62
N GLY A 136 -6.00 -5.50 14.53
CA GLY A 136 -6.72 -6.44 15.39
C GLY A 136 -6.69 -7.87 14.85
N PHE A 137 -7.76 -8.60 15.17
CA PHE A 137 -8.05 -9.87 14.52
C PHE A 137 -9.11 -9.63 13.45
N ASP A 138 -8.83 -10.10 12.25
CA ASP A 138 -9.68 -9.97 11.09
C ASP A 138 -10.24 -11.35 10.66
N PRO A 139 -11.56 -11.56 10.78
CA PRO A 139 -12.19 -12.81 10.36
C PRO A 139 -11.88 -13.11 8.89
N PHE A 140 -11.51 -14.36 8.61
CA PHE A 140 -11.16 -14.88 7.27
C PHE A 140 -9.80 -14.43 6.71
N ILE A 141 -9.08 -13.54 7.41
CA ILE A 141 -7.71 -13.14 7.10
C ILE A 141 -6.75 -13.83 8.08
N ASP A 142 -7.04 -13.70 9.38
CA ASP A 142 -6.20 -14.23 10.45
C ASP A 142 -6.63 -15.63 10.93
N ASP A 143 -5.70 -16.33 11.57
CA ASP A 143 -5.96 -17.60 12.25
C ASP A 143 -5.30 -17.63 13.62
N TYR A 144 -6.11 -17.81 14.66
CA TYR A 144 -5.63 -17.90 16.05
C TYR A 144 -4.90 -19.22 16.29
N ALA A 145 -3.75 -19.15 16.95
CA ALA A 145 -3.09 -20.32 17.49
C ALA A 145 -3.72 -20.72 18.84
N PRO A 146 -3.90 -22.02 19.13
CA PRO A 146 -4.37 -22.48 20.43
C PRO A 146 -3.33 -22.20 21.53
N PRO A 147 -3.67 -22.38 22.82
CA PRO A 147 -2.69 -22.35 23.90
C PRO A 147 -1.58 -23.40 23.71
N PRO A 148 -0.34 -23.13 24.15
CA PRO A 148 0.76 -24.07 23.96
C PRO A 148 0.49 -25.36 24.75
N PRO A 149 0.83 -26.55 24.21
CA PRO A 149 0.82 -27.79 24.97
C PRO A 149 1.81 -27.71 26.15
N PRO A 150 1.73 -28.60 27.16
CA PRO A 150 2.72 -28.63 28.24
C PRO A 150 4.14 -28.93 27.70
N PRO A 151 5.19 -28.22 28.17
CA PRO A 151 6.56 -28.59 27.86
C PRO A 151 6.87 -30.04 28.26
N PRO A 152 7.74 -30.75 27.51
CA PRO A 152 8.59 -30.29 26.42
C PRO A 152 7.99 -30.56 25.02
N SER A 153 6.66 -30.49 24.86
CA SER A 153 6.06 -30.58 23.51
C SER A 153 6.43 -29.36 22.68
N PHE A 154 6.87 -29.54 21.43
CA PHE A 154 7.18 -28.41 20.55
C PHE A 154 5.91 -27.60 20.22
N ASP A 155 6.06 -26.28 20.20
CA ASP A 155 5.02 -25.33 19.84
C ASP A 155 5.65 -24.04 19.29
N ALA A 156 5.00 -23.44 18.30
CA ALA A 156 5.38 -22.15 17.75
C ALA A 156 4.13 -21.37 17.35
N ALA A 157 4.13 -20.06 17.60
CA ALA A 157 3.09 -19.15 17.14
C ALA A 157 3.62 -17.73 17.04
N LEU A 158 2.92 -16.88 16.30
CA LEU A 158 3.10 -15.44 16.36
C LEU A 158 2.46 -14.87 17.61
N GLY A 159 3.05 -13.82 18.17
CA GLY A 159 2.51 -13.05 19.26
C GLY A 159 2.21 -11.62 18.81
N TRP A 160 0.97 -11.20 18.95
CA TRP A 160 0.53 -9.85 18.59
C TRP A 160 -0.54 -9.35 19.56
N MET A 161 -0.35 -8.14 20.11
CA MET A 161 -1.22 -7.53 21.12
C MET A 161 -1.60 -8.43 22.32
N GLY A 162 -0.74 -9.40 22.67
CA GLY A 162 -0.95 -10.34 23.77
C GLY A 162 -1.76 -11.60 23.41
N GLU A 163 -2.13 -11.76 22.14
CA GLU A 163 -2.80 -12.95 21.60
C GLU A 163 -1.81 -13.79 20.76
N ARG A 164 -2.24 -14.98 20.32
CA ARG A 164 -1.40 -15.94 19.57
C ARG A 164 -2.00 -16.27 18.20
N TYR A 165 -1.18 -16.31 17.16
CA TYR A 165 -1.64 -16.54 15.79
C TYR A 165 -0.79 -17.56 15.04
N TYR A 166 -1.41 -18.31 14.13
CA TYR A 166 -0.71 -18.98 13.03
C TYR A 166 -0.62 -18.06 11.81
N THR A 167 -1.67 -17.28 11.55
CA THR A 167 -1.68 -16.23 10.54
C THR A 167 -2.04 -14.90 11.20
N GLN A 168 -1.20 -13.89 11.06
CA GLN A 168 -1.51 -12.52 11.45
C GLN A 168 -1.13 -11.53 10.35
N ILE A 169 -2.14 -10.91 9.73
CA ILE A 169 -1.99 -9.82 8.78
C ILE A 169 -2.47 -8.55 9.48
N ILE A 170 -1.63 -7.51 9.52
CA ILE A 170 -1.97 -6.24 10.15
C ILE A 170 -2.33 -5.18 9.10
N ALA A 171 -2.84 -4.04 9.55
CA ALA A 171 -3.06 -2.91 8.65
C ALA A 171 -1.74 -2.48 7.98
N SER A 172 -1.82 -2.04 6.73
CA SER A 172 -0.66 -1.53 5.99
C SER A 172 0.03 -0.37 6.71
N ASN A 173 1.36 -0.46 6.82
CA ASN A 173 2.17 0.54 7.50
C ASN A 173 3.63 0.47 6.99
N ILE A 174 4.27 1.62 6.88
CA ILE A 174 5.66 1.79 6.43
C ILE A 174 6.60 2.26 7.55
N SER A 175 6.08 2.38 8.77
CA SER A 175 6.89 2.56 9.97
C SER A 175 7.46 1.22 10.43
N GLU A 176 8.44 1.28 11.33
CA GLU A 176 8.97 0.08 11.96
C GLU A 176 7.87 -0.67 12.74
N ILE A 177 7.70 -1.95 12.40
CA ILE A 177 6.79 -2.88 13.06
C ILE A 177 7.58 -3.97 13.76
N THR A 178 7.05 -4.38 14.92
CA THR A 178 7.63 -5.39 15.81
C THR A 178 6.60 -6.46 16.13
N MET A 179 6.91 -7.72 15.82
CA MET A 179 6.04 -8.87 16.12
C MET A 179 6.80 -10.00 16.79
N ASP A 180 6.17 -10.66 17.76
CA ASP A 180 6.81 -11.74 18.50
C ASP A 180 6.67 -13.08 17.75
N VAL A 181 7.69 -13.94 17.88
CA VAL A 181 7.63 -15.36 17.58
C VAL A 181 7.80 -16.12 18.89
N LEU A 182 6.73 -16.73 19.36
CA LEU A 182 6.66 -17.47 20.61
C LEU A 182 7.10 -18.92 20.37
N LEU A 183 8.12 -19.38 21.09
CA LEU A 183 8.74 -20.69 20.88
C LEU A 183 8.67 -21.55 22.16
N GLN A 184 8.30 -22.82 22.01
CA GLN A 184 8.44 -23.84 23.05
C GLN A 184 9.28 -25.00 22.53
N TYR A 185 10.39 -25.27 23.23
CA TYR A 185 11.37 -26.26 22.76
C TYR A 185 10.87 -27.71 22.86
N PRO A 186 11.23 -28.55 21.87
CA PRO A 186 11.12 -30.01 21.95
C PRO A 186 12.13 -30.61 22.93
N GLU A 187 12.00 -31.92 23.20
CA GLU A 187 12.89 -32.65 24.13
C GLU A 187 14.38 -32.62 23.74
N ASP A 188 14.69 -32.55 22.44
CA ASP A 188 16.06 -32.43 21.92
C ASP A 188 16.61 -31.00 21.95
N ASN A 189 15.79 -30.01 22.34
CA ASN A 189 16.12 -28.59 22.45
C ASN A 189 16.62 -27.95 21.14
N VAL A 190 16.22 -28.47 19.98
CA VAL A 190 16.56 -27.88 18.68
C VAL A 190 15.30 -27.35 18.01
N ILE A 191 15.36 -26.10 17.56
CA ILE A 191 14.35 -25.49 16.70
C ILE A 191 15.05 -25.00 15.43
N THR A 192 14.49 -25.35 14.28
CA THR A 192 14.96 -24.87 12.97
C THR A 192 13.89 -24.00 12.34
N ILE A 193 14.27 -22.79 11.99
CA ILE A 193 13.40 -21.81 11.34
C ILE A 193 13.88 -21.64 9.91
N THR A 194 12.97 -21.71 8.95
CA THR A 194 13.27 -21.54 7.52
C THR A 194 12.22 -20.68 6.84
N TRP A 195 12.62 -19.93 5.82
CA TRP A 195 11.73 -19.11 5.01
C TRP A 195 12.25 -19.04 3.57
N ASP A 196 11.38 -18.67 2.63
CA ASP A 196 11.78 -18.34 1.26
C ASP A 196 11.72 -16.83 1.09
N ASN A 197 12.88 -16.19 0.96
CA ASN A 197 13.01 -14.74 0.81
C ASN A 197 13.11 -14.27 -0.64
N ASN A 198 12.85 -15.14 -1.62
CA ASN A 198 12.79 -14.71 -3.01
C ASN A 198 11.69 -13.66 -3.20
N GLY A 199 12.04 -12.50 -3.77
CA GLY A 199 11.10 -11.39 -3.98
C GLY A 199 10.85 -10.50 -2.76
N TRP A 200 11.37 -10.83 -1.58
CA TRP A 200 11.14 -10.03 -0.37
C TRP A 200 11.70 -8.60 -0.45
N GLY A 201 12.68 -8.35 -1.32
CA GLY A 201 13.19 -6.99 -1.55
C GLY A 201 12.19 -6.02 -2.18
N GLU A 202 11.07 -6.52 -2.72
CA GLU A 202 9.96 -5.69 -3.20
C GLU A 202 9.04 -5.26 -2.04
N TYR A 203 8.99 -6.04 -0.96
CA TYR A 203 8.09 -5.82 0.18
C TYR A 203 8.75 -5.18 1.39
N PHE A 204 10.06 -5.33 1.56
CA PHE A 204 10.78 -4.88 2.75
C PHE A 204 11.95 -3.96 2.42
N GLU A 205 11.96 -2.77 3.03
CA GLU A 205 13.16 -1.95 3.15
C GLU A 205 14.15 -2.60 4.12
N SER A 206 13.63 -3.17 5.21
CA SER A 206 14.43 -3.94 6.17
C SER A 206 13.59 -5.02 6.86
N ILE A 207 14.20 -6.17 7.17
CA ILE A 207 13.60 -7.21 7.99
C ILE A 207 14.67 -8.01 8.74
N LEU A 208 14.59 -7.96 10.06
CA LEU A 208 15.50 -8.62 10.99
C LEU A 208 14.70 -9.60 11.87
N LEU A 209 15.29 -10.78 12.11
CA LEU A 209 14.83 -11.70 13.14
C LEU A 209 15.83 -11.68 14.30
N GLU A 210 15.38 -11.19 15.43
CA GLU A 210 16.22 -10.89 16.59
C GLU A 210 15.76 -11.61 17.84
N ASP A 211 16.65 -11.77 18.81
CA ASP A 211 16.24 -12.17 20.16
C ASP A 211 15.58 -11.00 20.92
N ALA A 212 14.82 -11.33 21.97
CA ALA A 212 14.13 -10.36 22.81
C ALA A 212 15.05 -9.38 23.61
N PHE A 213 16.37 -9.52 23.53
CA PHE A 213 17.35 -8.59 24.10
C PHE A 213 17.90 -7.60 23.07
N GLY A 214 17.22 -7.43 21.93
CA GLY A 214 17.56 -6.44 20.90
C GLY A 214 18.78 -6.84 20.07
N GLY A 215 18.82 -8.12 19.66
CA GLY A 215 19.85 -8.61 18.75
C GLY A 215 21.20 -8.97 19.38
N LEU A 216 21.29 -9.12 20.71
CA LEU A 216 22.55 -9.40 21.42
C LEU A 216 23.04 -10.84 21.26
N LEU A 217 22.12 -11.80 21.13
CA LEU A 217 22.39 -13.23 21.03
C LEU A 217 22.09 -13.75 19.62
N VAL A 218 21.00 -13.29 19.01
CA VAL A 218 20.54 -13.63 17.67
C VAL A 218 20.09 -12.34 17.00
N SER A 219 20.68 -12.03 15.85
CA SER A 219 20.21 -11.00 14.93
C SER A 219 20.60 -11.44 13.53
N VAL A 220 19.60 -11.78 12.71
CA VAL A 220 19.81 -12.23 11.33
C VAL A 220 18.96 -11.37 10.40
N ASP A 221 19.58 -10.96 9.29
CA ASP A 221 18.90 -10.29 8.19
C ASP A 221 18.18 -11.34 7.34
N MET A 222 16.85 -11.29 7.34
CA MET A 222 16.02 -12.27 6.65
C MET A 222 16.04 -12.11 5.13
N LEU A 223 16.59 -11.02 4.59
CA LEU A 223 16.87 -10.85 3.15
C LEU A 223 18.20 -11.51 2.76
N ALA A 224 19.16 -11.58 3.69
CA ALA A 224 20.50 -12.11 3.42
C ALA A 224 20.62 -13.62 3.65
N VAL A 225 19.84 -14.17 4.59
CA VAL A 225 19.78 -15.60 4.90
C VAL A 225 18.34 -16.09 4.90
N ASN A 226 18.15 -17.41 4.84
CA ASN A 226 16.84 -18.05 4.71
C ASN A 226 16.59 -19.13 5.77
N SER A 227 17.46 -19.22 6.77
CA SER A 227 17.34 -20.18 7.86
C SER A 227 18.07 -19.76 9.12
N LEU A 228 17.60 -20.25 10.27
CA LEU A 228 18.14 -19.99 11.60
C LEU A 228 17.90 -21.24 12.48
N GLU A 229 18.97 -21.80 13.04
CA GLU A 229 18.89 -22.92 13.99
C GLU A 229 19.15 -22.43 15.42
N LEU A 230 18.26 -22.77 16.35
CA LEU A 230 18.37 -22.46 17.76
C LEU A 230 18.58 -23.73 18.58
N ASN A 231 19.52 -23.66 19.52
CA ASN A 231 19.85 -24.76 20.44
C ASN A 231 19.99 -24.33 21.91
N ASP A 232 19.59 -23.09 22.23
CA ASP A 232 19.56 -22.54 23.59
C ASP A 232 18.10 -22.31 24.02
N PRO A 233 17.54 -23.17 24.89
CA PRO A 233 16.18 -23.02 25.40
C PRO A 233 15.88 -21.71 26.14
N ALA A 234 16.90 -20.90 26.45
CA ALA A 234 16.71 -19.56 26.97
C ALA A 234 16.12 -18.58 25.93
N ILE A 235 16.24 -18.88 24.63
CA ILE A 235 15.72 -18.07 23.52
C ILE A 235 14.34 -18.61 23.13
N ASN A 236 13.33 -18.32 23.95
CA ASN A 236 11.96 -18.78 23.74
C ASN A 236 11.04 -17.72 23.11
N ILE A 237 11.58 -16.54 22.80
CA ILE A 237 10.91 -15.47 22.05
C ILE A 237 11.94 -14.89 21.07
N LEU A 238 11.57 -14.85 19.79
CA LEU A 238 12.23 -14.00 18.80
C LEU A 238 11.32 -12.81 18.46
N ILE A 239 11.89 -11.79 17.88
CA ILE A 239 11.23 -10.57 17.46
C ILE A 239 11.51 -10.39 15.97
N ILE A 240 10.46 -10.25 15.17
CA ILE A 240 10.53 -9.81 13.79
C ILE A 240 10.42 -8.29 13.82
N ASN A 241 11.50 -7.61 13.44
CA ASN A 241 11.53 -6.17 13.26
C ASN A 241 11.64 -5.87 11.77
N PHE A 242 10.67 -5.16 11.21
CA PHE A 242 10.67 -4.86 9.78
C PHE A 242 10.11 -3.48 9.46
N ILE A 243 10.54 -2.96 8.31
CA ILE A 243 10.01 -1.77 7.66
C ILE A 243 9.57 -2.21 6.28
N ALA A 244 8.29 -2.08 5.98
CA ALA A 244 7.76 -2.41 4.66
C ALA A 244 8.22 -1.38 3.62
N SER A 245 8.45 -1.83 2.41
CA SER A 245 8.62 -0.97 1.24
C SER A 245 7.28 -0.35 0.88
N GLY A 246 7.24 0.96 0.69
CA GLY A 246 6.11 1.72 0.17
C GLY A 246 6.59 3.12 -0.21
N GLU A 247 5.93 3.76 -1.18
CA GLU A 247 6.25 5.14 -1.56
C GLU A 247 5.28 6.11 -0.88
N LEU A 248 5.82 7.10 -0.15
CA LEU A 248 5.09 8.29 0.31
C LEU A 248 5.46 9.52 -0.53
N GLU A 249 5.34 9.40 -1.83
CA GLU A 249 5.28 10.55 -2.73
C GLU A 249 3.85 10.58 -3.31
N PRO A 250 3.37 11.69 -3.91
CA PRO A 250 2.07 11.66 -4.59
C PRO A 250 2.09 10.44 -5.51
N PRO A 251 1.15 9.49 -5.39
CA PRO A 251 1.31 8.13 -5.92
C PRO A 251 1.40 8.09 -7.45
N TRP A 252 1.28 9.25 -8.10
CA TRP A 252 1.16 9.47 -9.52
C TRP A 252 2.16 10.49 -10.07
N GLU A 253 3.00 11.09 -9.21
CA GLU A 253 4.06 12.00 -9.68
C GLU A 253 5.07 11.19 -10.51
N GLU A 254 5.47 11.72 -11.67
CA GLU A 254 6.37 11.07 -12.65
C GLU A 254 5.88 9.76 -13.30
N LEU A 255 4.69 9.24 -12.98
CA LEU A 255 4.14 8.03 -13.62
C LEU A 255 3.48 8.29 -14.98
N VAL A 256 3.20 9.55 -15.30
CA VAL A 256 2.56 9.96 -16.55
C VAL A 256 3.59 10.13 -17.66
N THR A 257 3.31 9.58 -18.85
CA THR A 257 4.13 9.79 -20.05
C THR A 257 3.50 10.87 -20.95
N PRO A 258 4.05 12.10 -21.01
CA PRO A 258 3.42 13.16 -21.79
C PRO A 258 3.54 12.91 -23.30
N THR A 259 2.42 12.93 -24.01
CA THR A 259 2.39 12.80 -25.48
C THR A 259 1.82 14.07 -26.15
N PRO A 260 2.05 14.28 -27.46
CA PRO A 260 1.42 15.36 -28.20
C PRO A 260 -0.10 15.20 -28.38
N SER A 261 -0.64 14.00 -28.12
CA SER A 261 -2.06 13.71 -28.15
C SER A 261 -2.61 13.92 -26.75
N SER A 262 -3.44 14.93 -26.54
CA SER A 262 -3.95 15.19 -25.17
C SER A 262 -5.22 16.03 -25.17
N GLY A 263 -5.92 15.99 -24.03
CA GLY A 263 -7.04 16.85 -23.68
C GLY A 263 -7.05 17.17 -22.19
N VAL A 264 -7.64 18.30 -21.80
CA VAL A 264 -7.74 18.71 -20.39
C VAL A 264 -9.14 18.47 -19.87
N PHE A 265 -9.25 17.75 -18.76
CA PHE A 265 -10.47 17.55 -18.00
C PHE A 265 -10.56 18.56 -16.85
N GLN A 266 -11.74 19.14 -16.64
CA GLN A 266 -11.96 20.18 -15.64
C GLN A 266 -13.15 19.87 -14.72
N GLY A 267 -13.06 20.32 -13.46
CA GLY A 267 -14.08 20.07 -12.46
C GLY A 267 -13.78 20.71 -11.12
N GLN A 268 -14.63 20.43 -10.13
CA GLN A 268 -14.39 20.70 -8.72
C GLN A 268 -14.45 19.39 -7.95
N ALA A 269 -13.45 19.11 -7.10
CA ALA A 269 -13.39 17.90 -6.31
C ALA A 269 -14.02 18.08 -4.92
N LEU A 270 -14.81 17.09 -4.50
CA LEU A 270 -15.30 16.93 -3.14
C LEU A 270 -14.89 15.55 -2.65
N VAL A 271 -14.66 15.42 -1.34
CA VAL A 271 -14.43 14.12 -0.70
C VAL A 271 -15.58 13.86 0.27
N ASN A 272 -16.35 12.81 0.04
CA ASN A 272 -17.50 12.42 0.85
C ASN A 272 -18.53 13.56 1.04
N GLY A 273 -18.80 14.32 -0.01
CA GLY A 273 -19.70 15.46 -0.05
C GLY A 273 -19.17 16.70 0.68
N VAL A 274 -17.90 16.68 1.11
CA VAL A 274 -17.27 17.80 1.81
C VAL A 274 -16.34 18.57 0.86
N PRO A 275 -16.64 19.85 0.56
CA PRO A 275 -15.73 20.70 -0.20
C PRO A 275 -14.49 21.06 0.62
N ALA A 276 -13.52 21.69 -0.05
CA ALA A 276 -12.34 22.26 0.59
C ALA A 276 -12.68 23.18 1.79
N SER A 277 -11.79 23.22 2.78
CA SER A 277 -12.08 23.87 4.06
C SER A 277 -11.56 25.32 4.15
N PRO A 278 -12.23 26.23 4.87
CA PRO A 278 -11.72 27.58 5.10
C PRO A 278 -10.44 27.58 5.95
N GLY A 279 -9.29 27.87 5.35
CA GLY A 279 -7.99 27.79 6.02
C GLY A 279 -6.80 27.61 5.08
N ASP A 280 -7.06 27.24 3.82
CA ASP A 280 -6.07 27.04 2.77
C ASP A 280 -5.76 28.38 2.07
N TRP A 281 -4.48 28.70 1.85
CA TRP A 281 -4.06 29.99 1.30
C TRP A 281 -3.24 29.80 0.02
N VAL A 282 -3.58 30.57 -1.01
CA VAL A 282 -2.77 30.81 -2.21
C VAL A 282 -2.51 32.32 -2.32
N ALA A 283 -1.31 32.70 -2.79
CA ALA A 283 -0.93 34.08 -3.07
C ALA A 283 -0.28 34.19 -4.45
N ALA A 284 -0.66 35.20 -5.25
CA ALA A 284 -0.04 35.51 -6.53
C ALA A 284 0.92 36.71 -6.42
N PHE A 285 2.11 36.61 -7.03
CA PHE A 285 3.05 37.71 -7.21
C PHE A 285 3.16 38.08 -8.70
N ASP A 286 3.13 39.38 -8.98
CA ASP A 286 3.31 39.99 -10.31
C ASP A 286 4.59 40.85 -10.32
N GLU A 287 5.18 41.07 -11.49
CA GLU A 287 6.14 42.17 -11.74
C GLU A 287 5.55 43.22 -12.70
#